data_AF-A0A956IPW6-F1
#
_entry.id   AF-A0A956IPW6-F1
#
_cell.length_a   1.000
_cell.length_b   1.000
_cell.length_c   1.000
_cell.angle_alpha   90.00
_cell.angle_beta   90.00
_cell.angle_gamma   90.00
#
_symmetry.space_group_name_H-M   'P 1'
#
loop_
_entity.id
_entity.type
_entity.pdbx_description
1 polymer ?
#
loop_
_entity_poly.entity_id
_entity_poly.type
_entity_poly.pdbx_seq_one_letter_code
_entity_poly.pdbx_strand_id
1 'polypeptide(L)'
;MSRGDGETEQSTGRALLWSLGAALAAGVIGGLSIAVVDEDRAALAAATRNTGRWSLALFSGLWLTWCMGRRVPPLSGFGAFAAAHVVHLGFIAGYLTPLGLWPAGSRLAGGMLGYALLVSFPFAYRFVSTRNRLRLSFGYFGYLWLVFCLTYLPRALGKLPIATTDPRWAWTSLGWLGLLMVAALAGWLRPGQTVEHR
;
A
#
# COMPACT_ATOMS: atom_id res chain seq x y z
N MET A 1 4.49 25.80 -30.91
CA MET A 1 4.18 25.30 -29.55
C MET A 1 3.98 23.79 -29.63
N SER A 2 5.00 22.97 -29.33
CA SER A 2 4.85 21.50 -29.20
C SER A 2 5.85 20.95 -28.16
N ARG A 3 5.94 21.61 -27.00
CA ARG A 3 6.85 21.21 -25.90
C ARG A 3 6.20 20.29 -24.86
N GLY A 4 4.92 19.92 -25.05
CA GLY A 4 4.13 19.19 -24.03
C GLY A 4 4.20 17.65 -24.11
N ASP A 5 4.50 17.08 -25.27
CA ASP A 5 4.35 15.63 -25.47
C ASP A 5 5.57 14.84 -24.96
N GLY A 6 6.76 15.44 -24.99
CA GLY A 6 7.99 14.77 -24.54
C GLY A 6 8.11 14.58 -23.02
N GLU A 7 7.58 15.51 -22.22
CA GLU A 7 7.66 15.43 -20.75
C GLU A 7 6.71 14.38 -20.16
N THR A 8 5.54 14.20 -20.78
CA THR A 8 4.54 13.22 -20.33
C THR A 8 4.99 11.79 -20.60
N GLU A 9 5.57 11.54 -21.77
CA GLU A 9 6.11 10.22 -22.16
C GLU A 9 7.31 9.83 -21.29
N GLN A 10 8.25 10.76 -21.04
CA GLN A 10 9.41 10.53 -20.18
C GLN A 10 9.01 10.30 -18.71
N SER A 11 7.96 10.97 -18.21
CA SER A 11 7.43 10.72 -16.86
C SER A 11 6.77 9.35 -16.72
N THR A 12 6.10 8.89 -17.78
CA THR A 12 5.39 7.61 -17.81
C THR A 12 6.36 6.44 -17.85
N GLY A 13 7.42 6.53 -18.67
CA GLY A 13 8.49 5.53 -18.72
C GLY A 13 9.21 5.36 -17.38
N ARG A 14 9.53 6.48 -16.70
CA ARG A 14 10.12 6.44 -15.35
C ARG A 14 9.17 5.80 -14.33
N ALA A 15 7.88 6.14 -14.37
CA ALA A 15 6.89 5.57 -13.45
C ALA A 15 6.72 4.06 -13.62
N LEU A 16 6.75 3.57 -14.86
CA LEU A 16 6.72 2.14 -15.17
C LEU A 16 7.96 1.43 -14.62
N LEU A 17 9.16 1.98 -14.83
CA LEU A 17 10.42 1.42 -14.33
C LEU A 17 10.45 1.34 -12.80
N TRP A 18 9.97 2.38 -12.09
CA TRP A 18 9.84 2.35 -10.63
C TRP A 18 8.84 1.29 -10.16
N SER A 19 7.72 1.14 -10.87
CA SER A 19 6.70 0.15 -10.53
C SER A 19 7.23 -1.27 -10.72
N LEU A 20 7.93 -1.54 -11.83
CA LEU A 20 8.59 -2.81 -12.10
C LEU A 20 9.71 -3.10 -11.10
N GLY A 21 10.54 -2.11 -10.78
CA GLY A 21 11.60 -2.22 -9.79
C GLY A 21 11.07 -2.56 -8.39
N ALA A 22 9.96 -1.93 -7.98
CA ALA A 22 9.30 -2.24 -6.71
C ALA A 22 8.62 -3.61 -6.70
N ALA A 23 8.00 -4.01 -7.81
CA ALA A 23 7.44 -5.35 -7.98
C ALA A 23 8.53 -6.42 -7.87
N LEU A 24 9.66 -6.20 -8.55
CA LEU A 24 10.84 -7.06 -8.50
C LEU A 24 11.45 -7.08 -7.10
N ALA A 25 11.59 -5.95 -6.42
CA ALA A 25 12.10 -5.91 -5.05
C ALA A 25 11.18 -6.67 -4.09
N ALA A 26 9.86 -6.46 -4.16
CA ALA A 26 8.89 -7.20 -3.36
C ALA A 26 8.92 -8.70 -3.67
N GLY A 27 9.04 -9.06 -4.96
CA GLY A 27 9.16 -10.43 -5.44
C GLY A 27 10.47 -11.10 -5.00
N VAL A 28 11.60 -10.40 -5.06
CA VAL A 28 12.91 -10.86 -4.60
C VAL A 28 12.90 -11.02 -3.08
N ILE A 29 12.33 -10.09 -2.33
CA ILE A 29 12.22 -10.22 -0.86
C ILE A 29 11.31 -11.39 -0.48
N GLY A 30 10.20 -11.56 -1.20
CA GLY A 30 9.31 -12.70 -1.04
C GLY A 30 10.01 -14.03 -1.40
N GLY A 31 10.72 -14.06 -2.53
CA GLY A 31 11.47 -15.23 -3.01
C GLY A 31 12.67 -15.58 -2.13
N LEU A 32 13.41 -14.59 -1.62
CA LEU A 32 14.46 -14.79 -0.63
C LEU A 32 13.90 -15.30 0.70
N SER A 33 12.70 -14.86 1.09
CA SER A 33 12.01 -15.43 2.26
C SER A 33 11.62 -16.89 2.05
N ILE A 34 11.44 -17.33 0.80
CA ILE A 34 11.22 -18.73 0.45
C ILE A 34 12.54 -19.51 0.44
N ALA A 35 13.58 -18.97 -0.18
CA ALA A 35 14.87 -19.66 -0.35
C ALA A 35 15.68 -19.88 0.94
N VAL A 36 15.36 -19.16 2.02
CA VAL A 36 16.09 -19.24 3.31
C VAL A 36 15.42 -20.21 4.30
N VAL A 37 14.23 -20.72 4.01
CA VAL A 37 13.47 -21.58 4.93
C VAL A 37 13.30 -22.97 4.30
N ASP A 38 13.92 -23.99 4.91
CA ASP A 38 13.92 -25.39 4.42
C ASP A 38 12.53 -26.06 4.37
N GLU A 39 11.48 -25.42 4.89
CA GLU A 39 10.10 -25.88 4.80
C GLU A 39 9.24 -24.95 3.93
N ASP A 40 8.73 -25.45 2.81
CA ASP A 40 7.90 -24.73 1.81
C ASP A 40 6.78 -23.87 2.44
N ARG A 41 6.16 -24.36 3.53
CA ARG A 41 5.04 -23.67 4.20
C ARG A 41 5.48 -22.54 5.11
N ALA A 42 6.57 -22.72 5.85
CA ALA A 42 7.12 -21.69 6.73
C ALA A 42 7.74 -20.56 5.88
N ALA A 43 8.38 -20.92 4.76
CA ALA A 43 8.82 -20.04 3.68
C ALA A 43 7.68 -19.13 3.18
N LEU A 44 6.57 -19.72 2.73
CA LEU A 44 5.40 -18.97 2.23
C LEU A 44 4.76 -18.08 3.30
N ALA A 45 4.68 -18.54 4.55
CA ALA A 45 4.19 -17.75 5.66
C ALA A 45 5.09 -16.54 5.94
N ALA A 46 6.41 -16.73 5.93
CA ALA A 46 7.39 -15.66 6.11
C ALA A 46 7.32 -14.64 4.95
N ALA A 47 7.28 -15.11 3.70
CA ALA A 47 7.14 -14.28 2.52
C ALA A 47 5.85 -13.43 2.58
N THR A 48 4.72 -14.03 2.96
CA THR A 48 3.45 -13.33 3.14
C THR A 48 3.57 -12.21 4.18
N ARG A 49 4.21 -12.47 5.33
CA ARG A 49 4.39 -11.46 6.38
C ARG A 49 5.31 -10.33 5.94
N ASN A 50 6.45 -10.66 5.33
CA ASN A 50 7.45 -9.68 4.93
C ASN A 50 6.94 -8.78 3.80
N THR A 51 6.30 -9.34 2.78
CA THR A 51 5.70 -8.55 1.68
C THR A 51 4.56 -7.64 2.17
N GLY A 52 3.81 -8.06 3.19
CA GLY A 52 2.81 -7.21 3.85
C GLY A 52 3.44 -6.03 4.62
N ARG A 53 4.55 -6.27 5.33
CA ARG A 53 5.31 -5.21 6.04
C ARG A 53 5.91 -4.20 5.07
N TRP A 54 6.47 -4.66 3.96
CA TRP A 54 6.98 -3.79 2.90
C TRP A 54 5.89 -2.95 2.26
N SER A 55 4.72 -3.54 2.04
CA SER A 55 3.55 -2.79 1.58
C SER A 55 3.16 -1.68 2.56
N LEU A 56 3.13 -1.97 3.87
CA LEU A 56 2.86 -0.96 4.90
C LEU A 56 3.93 0.15 4.89
N ALA A 57 5.21 -0.19 4.70
CA ALA A 57 6.29 0.79 4.63
C ALA A 57 6.14 1.71 3.41
N LEU A 58 5.88 1.15 2.22
CA LEU A 58 5.64 1.92 1.00
C LEU A 58 4.42 2.83 1.14
N PHE A 59 3.32 2.30 1.68
CA PHE A 59 2.13 3.07 2.01
C PHE A 59 2.44 4.23 2.95
N SER A 60 3.22 3.97 4.01
CA SER A 60 3.60 4.99 4.99
C SER A 60 4.42 6.11 4.36
N GLY A 61 5.37 5.79 3.48
CA GLY A 61 6.13 6.79 2.73
C GLY A 61 5.22 7.66 1.84
N LEU A 62 4.31 7.03 1.08
CA LEU A 62 3.34 7.76 0.25
C LEU A 62 2.41 8.65 1.08
N TRP A 63 1.90 8.13 2.18
CA TRP A 63 1.05 8.86 3.10
C TRP A 63 1.77 10.08 3.67
N LEU A 64 2.98 9.90 4.19
CA LEU A 64 3.77 10.97 4.80
C LEU A 64 4.15 12.05 3.78
N THR A 65 4.57 11.67 2.57
CA THR A 65 4.86 12.65 1.51
C THR A 65 3.62 13.49 1.14
N TRP A 66 2.46 12.84 1.07
CA TRP A 66 1.19 13.53 0.84
C TRP A 66 0.80 14.44 2.01
N CYS A 67 0.90 13.98 3.25
CA CYS A 67 0.52 14.77 4.44
C CYS A 67 1.46 15.95 4.71
N MET A 68 2.77 15.77 4.55
CA MET A 68 3.76 16.81 4.84
C MET A 68 3.83 17.87 3.74
N GLY A 69 3.64 17.48 2.48
CA GLY A 69 3.72 18.41 1.35
C GLY A 69 2.37 18.96 0.89
N ARG A 70 1.24 18.34 1.26
CA ARG A 70 -0.07 18.48 0.57
C ARG A 70 0.03 18.35 -0.94
N ARG A 71 1.11 17.74 -1.43
CA ARG A 71 1.33 17.47 -2.84
C ARG A 71 0.72 16.13 -3.13
N VAL A 72 0.14 15.99 -4.31
CA VAL A 72 -0.27 14.67 -4.76
C VAL A 72 0.97 13.78 -4.78
N PRO A 73 0.91 12.58 -4.19
CA PRO A 73 2.02 11.65 -4.27
C PRO A 73 2.34 11.34 -5.73
N PRO A 74 3.63 11.15 -6.06
CA PRO A 74 4.04 10.86 -7.43
C PRO A 74 3.40 9.54 -7.88
N LEU A 75 2.85 9.53 -9.10
CA LEU A 75 2.22 8.33 -9.69
C LEU A 75 3.18 7.14 -9.73
N SER A 76 4.49 7.39 -9.87
CA SER A 76 5.54 6.35 -9.81
C SER A 76 5.61 5.66 -8.46
N GLY A 77 5.54 6.42 -7.35
CA GLY A 77 5.54 5.85 -6.01
C GLY A 77 4.26 5.07 -5.72
N PHE A 78 3.12 5.57 -6.21
CA PHE A 78 1.85 4.87 -6.08
C PHE A 78 1.83 3.56 -6.89
N GLY A 79 2.37 3.56 -8.12
CA GLY A 79 2.52 2.35 -8.93
C GLY A 79 3.44 1.31 -8.28
N ALA A 80 4.53 1.75 -7.65
CA ALA A 80 5.41 0.89 -6.87
C ALA A 80 4.68 0.23 -5.69
N PHE A 81 3.89 1.00 -4.93
CA PHE A 81 3.06 0.45 -3.85
C PHE A 81 2.00 -0.52 -4.39
N ALA A 82 1.33 -0.17 -5.50
CA ALA A 82 0.34 -1.02 -6.13
C ALA A 82 0.92 -2.38 -6.53
N ALA A 83 2.07 -2.37 -7.21
CA ALA A 83 2.72 -3.58 -7.66
C ALA A 83 3.20 -4.46 -6.49
N ALA A 84 3.81 -3.86 -5.46
CA ALA A 84 4.21 -4.58 -4.26
C ALA A 84 3.00 -5.23 -3.55
N HIS A 85 1.85 -4.56 -3.52
CA HIS A 85 0.64 -5.11 -2.91
C HIS A 85 0.02 -6.25 -3.73
N VAL A 86 0.03 -6.17 -5.07
CA VAL A 86 -0.43 -7.28 -5.92
C VAL A 86 0.46 -8.52 -5.72
N VAL A 87 1.77 -8.33 -5.63
CA VAL A 87 2.71 -9.42 -5.28
C VAL A 87 2.38 -9.99 -3.90
N HIS A 88 2.13 -9.14 -2.91
CA HIS A 88 1.70 -9.57 -1.57
C HIS A 88 0.40 -10.39 -1.60
N LEU A 89 -0.60 -10.00 -2.41
CA LEU A 89 -1.82 -10.77 -2.61
C LEU A 89 -1.53 -12.17 -3.16
N GLY A 90 -0.60 -12.27 -4.12
CA GLY A 90 -0.13 -13.54 -4.65
C GLY A 90 0.43 -14.45 -3.55
N PHE A 91 1.25 -13.91 -2.64
CA PHE A 91 1.77 -14.66 -1.49
C PHE A 91 0.67 -15.09 -0.52
N ILE A 92 -0.30 -14.20 -0.21
CA ILE A 92 -1.47 -14.55 0.61
C ILE A 92 -2.23 -15.72 -0.03
N ALA A 93 -2.55 -15.61 -1.32
CA ALA A 93 -3.31 -16.63 -2.03
C ALA A 93 -2.55 -17.96 -2.09
N GLY A 94 -1.25 -17.92 -2.40
CA GLY A 94 -0.36 -19.09 -2.42
C GLY A 94 -0.24 -19.76 -1.04
N TYR A 95 -0.26 -18.99 0.05
CA TYR A 95 -0.23 -19.52 1.41
C TYR A 95 -1.58 -20.11 1.85
N LEU A 96 -2.70 -19.44 1.54
CA LEU A 96 -4.03 -19.84 2.04
C LEU A 96 -4.67 -20.96 1.21
N THR A 97 -4.41 -21.03 -0.10
CA THR A 97 -5.05 -22.00 -1.00
C THR A 97 -4.77 -23.45 -0.60
N PRO A 98 -3.51 -23.86 -0.38
CA PRO A 98 -3.21 -25.24 0.01
C PRO A 98 -3.74 -25.60 1.41
N LEU A 99 -4.03 -24.59 2.25
CA LEU A 99 -4.55 -24.78 3.60
C LEU A 99 -6.09 -24.83 3.64
N GLY A 100 -6.78 -24.47 2.55
CA GLY A 100 -8.24 -24.31 2.57
C GLY A 100 -8.73 -23.21 3.53
N LEU A 101 -7.85 -22.28 3.93
CA LEU A 101 -8.11 -21.26 4.96
C LEU A 101 -8.54 -19.91 4.37
N TRP A 102 -9.36 -19.94 3.33
CA TRP A 102 -9.85 -18.71 2.73
C TRP A 102 -10.71 -17.92 3.74
N PRO A 103 -10.51 -16.60 3.88
CA PRO A 103 -11.34 -15.78 4.76
C PRO A 103 -12.78 -15.80 4.29
N ALA A 104 -13.72 -15.60 5.23
CA ALA A 104 -15.12 -15.37 4.89
C ALA A 104 -15.25 -14.27 3.81
N GLY A 105 -16.17 -14.45 2.85
CA GLY A 105 -16.31 -13.56 1.70
C GLY A 105 -16.48 -12.08 2.07
N SER A 106 -17.13 -11.78 3.20
CA SER A 106 -17.25 -10.41 3.72
C SER A 106 -15.91 -9.76 4.10
N ARG A 107 -14.98 -10.53 4.67
CA ARG A 107 -13.62 -10.06 5.01
C ARG A 107 -12.77 -9.90 3.75
N LEU A 108 -12.94 -10.82 2.79
CA LEU A 108 -12.29 -10.75 1.50
C LEU A 108 -12.76 -9.51 0.71
N ALA A 109 -14.05 -9.20 0.72
CA ALA A 109 -14.65 -8.08 -0.01
C ALA A 109 -14.02 -6.73 0.39
N GLY A 110 -13.79 -6.48 1.68
CA GLY A 110 -13.12 -5.27 2.14
C GLY A 110 -11.68 -5.16 1.63
N GLY A 111 -10.92 -6.26 1.69
CA GLY A 111 -9.56 -6.30 1.12
C GLY A 111 -9.56 -6.10 -0.39
N MET A 112 -10.45 -6.78 -1.11
CA MET A 112 -10.58 -6.71 -2.58
C MET A 112 -10.99 -5.32 -3.06
N LEU A 113 -11.86 -4.62 -2.33
CA LEU A 113 -12.17 -3.23 -2.62
C LEU A 113 -10.93 -2.35 -2.45
N GLY A 114 -10.08 -2.63 -1.46
CA GLY A 114 -8.77 -1.99 -1.32
C GLY A 114 -7.88 -2.18 -2.55
N TYR A 115 -7.80 -3.40 -3.08
CA TYR A 115 -7.07 -3.67 -4.33
C TYR A 115 -7.69 -2.97 -5.54
N ALA A 116 -9.02 -2.94 -5.65
CA ALA A 116 -9.69 -2.24 -6.74
C ALA A 116 -9.40 -0.73 -6.71
N LEU A 117 -9.44 -0.12 -5.53
CA LEU A 117 -9.04 1.28 -5.32
C LEU A 117 -7.55 1.48 -5.65
N LEU A 118 -6.68 0.59 -5.19
CA LEU A 118 -5.27 0.66 -5.50
C LEU A 118 -5.01 0.62 -7.02
N VAL A 119 -5.69 -0.23 -7.79
CA VAL A 119 -5.46 -0.31 -9.24
C VAL A 119 -6.11 0.87 -9.98
N SER A 120 -7.26 1.34 -9.53
CA SER A 120 -8.04 2.38 -10.20
C SER A 120 -7.53 3.81 -9.97
N PHE A 121 -6.80 4.06 -8.87
CA PHE A 121 -6.31 5.39 -8.52
C PHE A 121 -5.58 6.14 -9.66
N PRO A 122 -4.56 5.57 -10.34
CA PRO A 122 -3.86 6.30 -11.40
C PRO A 122 -4.77 6.69 -12.58
N PHE A 123 -5.81 5.90 -12.85
CA PHE A 123 -6.80 6.20 -13.89
C PHE A 123 -7.74 7.31 -13.41
N ALA A 124 -8.35 7.14 -12.24
CA ALA A 124 -9.27 8.13 -11.65
C ALA A 124 -8.60 9.50 -11.51
N TYR A 125 -7.32 9.52 -11.13
CA TYR A 125 -6.52 10.72 -10.93
C TYR A 125 -6.39 11.59 -12.20
N ARG A 126 -6.37 10.98 -13.39
CA ARG A 126 -6.26 11.70 -14.68
C ARG A 126 -7.52 12.48 -15.02
N PHE A 127 -8.68 12.04 -14.55
CA PHE A 127 -9.99 12.62 -14.91
C PHE A 127 -10.52 13.65 -13.90
N VAL A 128 -9.84 13.85 -12.78
CA VAL A 128 -10.26 14.81 -11.74
C VAL A 128 -9.45 16.11 -11.76
N SER A 129 -10.12 17.23 -11.48
CA SER A 129 -9.50 18.55 -11.31
C SER A 129 -8.54 18.59 -10.12
N THR A 130 -7.59 19.53 -10.12
CA THR A 130 -6.57 19.68 -9.05
C THR A 130 -7.16 19.77 -7.65
N ARG A 131 -8.25 20.52 -7.48
CA ARG A 131 -8.95 20.62 -6.18
C ARG A 131 -9.55 19.29 -5.75
N ASN A 132 -10.08 18.50 -6.68
CA ASN A 132 -10.68 17.21 -6.40
C ASN A 132 -9.64 16.09 -6.23
N ARG A 133 -8.44 16.23 -6.80
CA ARG A 133 -7.32 15.28 -6.60
C ARG A 133 -6.91 15.13 -5.14
N LEU A 134 -6.93 16.21 -4.36
CA LEU A 134 -6.62 16.16 -2.93
C LEU A 134 -7.67 15.39 -2.13
N ARG A 135 -8.95 15.64 -2.43
CA ARG A 135 -10.09 14.91 -1.81
C ARG A 135 -10.08 13.44 -2.20
N LEU A 136 -9.84 13.15 -3.48
CA LEU A 136 -9.69 11.79 -3.99
C LEU A 136 -8.55 11.06 -3.27
N SER A 137 -7.38 11.71 -3.17
CA SER A 137 -6.22 11.15 -2.43
C SER A 137 -6.60 10.87 -0.98
N PHE A 138 -7.25 11.80 -0.28
CA PHE A 138 -7.71 11.60 1.10
C PHE A 138 -8.63 10.38 1.22
N GLY A 139 -9.61 10.24 0.32
CA GLY A 139 -10.50 9.08 0.32
C GLY A 139 -9.78 7.76 0.09
N TYR A 140 -8.88 7.71 -0.90
CA TYR A 140 -8.13 6.50 -1.23
C TYR A 140 -7.17 6.10 -0.13
N PHE A 141 -6.32 7.04 0.31
CA PHE A 141 -5.41 6.82 1.41
C PHE A 141 -6.21 6.43 2.65
N GLY A 142 -7.20 7.23 3.07
CA GLY A 142 -8.02 6.96 4.25
C GLY A 142 -8.66 5.57 4.24
N TYR A 143 -9.17 5.11 3.09
CA TYR A 143 -9.69 3.77 2.95
C TYR A 143 -8.60 2.70 3.13
N LEU A 144 -7.45 2.85 2.47
CA LEU A 144 -6.34 1.91 2.61
C LEU A 144 -5.78 1.86 4.03
N TRP A 145 -5.69 3.00 4.71
CA TRP A 145 -5.36 3.08 6.13
C TRP A 145 -6.35 2.28 6.97
N LEU A 146 -7.64 2.43 6.71
CA LEU A 146 -8.68 1.68 7.42
C LEU A 146 -8.52 0.16 7.20
N VAL A 147 -8.23 -0.28 5.97
CA VAL A 147 -7.97 -1.68 5.64
C VAL A 147 -6.75 -2.21 6.40
N PHE A 148 -5.66 -1.43 6.50
CA PHE A 148 -4.50 -1.80 7.32
C PHE A 148 -4.88 -1.93 8.79
N CYS A 149 -5.62 -0.97 9.36
CA CYS A 149 -6.12 -1.04 10.74
C CYS A 149 -6.96 -2.29 10.98
N LEU A 150 -7.92 -2.59 10.10
CA LEU A 150 -8.77 -3.78 10.19
C LEU A 150 -7.99 -5.09 9.99
N THR A 151 -6.82 -5.04 9.37
CA THR A 151 -5.92 -6.18 9.21
C THR A 151 -5.07 -6.40 10.47
N TYR A 152 -4.50 -5.34 11.04
CA TYR A 152 -3.60 -5.44 12.20
C TYR A 152 -4.32 -5.51 13.55
N LEU A 153 -5.51 -4.92 13.68
CA LEU A 153 -6.29 -4.98 14.92
C LEU A 153 -6.61 -6.41 15.38
N PRO A 154 -7.23 -7.27 14.56
CA PRO A 154 -7.48 -8.66 14.98
C PRO A 154 -6.19 -9.45 15.23
N ARG A 155 -5.08 -9.10 14.56
CA ARG A 155 -3.75 -9.69 14.81
C ARG A 155 -3.20 -9.30 16.18
N ALA A 156 -3.30 -8.03 16.55
CA ALA A 156 -2.88 -7.51 17.85
C ALA A 156 -3.71 -8.09 18.99
N LEU A 157 -5.00 -8.35 18.75
CA LEU A 157 -5.91 -9.01 19.68
C LEU A 157 -5.78 -10.55 19.70
N GLY A 158 -4.85 -11.15 18.97
CA GLY A 158 -4.67 -12.60 18.92
C GLY A 158 -5.81 -13.38 18.24
N LYS A 159 -6.74 -12.69 17.57
CA LYS A 159 -7.88 -13.30 16.86
C LYS A 159 -7.50 -13.95 15.52
N LEU A 160 -6.22 -13.87 15.13
CA LEU A 160 -5.68 -14.45 13.89
C LEU A 160 -4.37 -15.23 14.20
N PRO A 161 -4.43 -16.35 14.93
CA PRO A 161 -3.26 -17.06 15.45
C PRO A 161 -2.31 -17.55 14.34
N ILE A 162 -2.82 -17.86 13.15
CA ILE A 162 -2.03 -18.35 12.01
C ILE A 162 -1.25 -17.20 11.32
N ALA A 163 -1.78 -15.97 11.40
CA ALA A 163 -1.21 -14.80 10.71
C ALA A 163 -0.10 -14.09 11.49
N THR A 164 0.08 -14.40 12.78
CA THR A 164 1.06 -13.74 13.66
C THR A 164 1.81 -14.73 14.54
N THR A 165 3.13 -14.81 14.35
CA THR A 165 4.03 -15.45 15.33
C THR A 165 4.32 -14.57 16.54
N ASP A 166 4.11 -13.25 16.44
CA ASP A 166 4.35 -12.31 17.53
C ASP A 166 3.35 -11.12 17.51
N PRO A 167 2.46 -10.99 18.52
CA PRO A 167 1.51 -9.89 18.65
C PRO A 167 2.15 -8.50 18.75
N ARG A 168 3.41 -8.39 19.20
CA ARG A 168 4.11 -7.10 19.36
C ARG A 168 4.19 -6.35 18.05
N TRP A 169 4.49 -7.05 16.96
CA TRP A 169 4.53 -6.45 15.62
C TRP A 169 3.20 -5.85 15.18
N ALA A 170 2.08 -6.49 15.55
CA ALA A 170 0.77 -5.98 15.22
C ALA A 170 0.46 -4.70 16.02
N TRP A 171 0.81 -4.66 17.31
CA TRP A 171 0.71 -3.45 18.12
C TRP A 171 1.59 -2.31 17.61
N THR A 172 2.85 -2.59 17.27
CA THR A 172 3.76 -1.60 16.67
C THR A 172 3.20 -1.05 15.36
N SER A 173 2.65 -1.92 14.50
CA SER A 173 2.04 -1.51 13.23
C SER A 173 0.80 -0.63 13.44
N LEU A 174 -0.04 -0.94 14.44
CA LEU A 174 -1.20 -0.10 14.79
C LEU A 174 -0.79 1.24 15.38
N GLY A 175 0.21 1.27 16.27
CA GLY A 175 0.76 2.51 16.81
C GLY A 175 1.30 3.39 15.69
N TRP A 176 2.03 2.80 14.74
CA TRP A 176 2.53 3.48 13.55
C TRP A 176 1.39 4.03 12.66
N LEU A 177 0.35 3.24 12.38
CA LEU A 177 -0.84 3.71 11.66
C LEU A 177 -1.55 4.85 12.39
N GLY A 178 -1.60 4.82 13.72
CA GLY A 178 -2.09 5.93 14.55
C GLY A 178 -1.26 7.20 14.35
N LEU A 179 0.06 7.11 14.37
CA LEU A 179 0.97 8.24 14.10
C LEU A 179 0.78 8.80 12.69
N LEU A 180 0.59 7.96 11.67
CA LEU A 180 0.29 8.41 10.31
C LEU A 180 -1.01 9.24 10.26
N MET A 181 -2.05 8.82 11.00
CA MET A 181 -3.30 9.56 11.09
C MET A 181 -3.11 10.91 11.79
N VAL A 182 -2.36 10.95 12.90
CA VAL A 182 -2.02 12.21 13.58
C VAL A 182 -1.26 13.15 12.64
N ALA A 183 -0.28 12.63 11.88
CA ALA A 183 0.45 13.41 10.89
C ALA A 183 -0.48 13.95 9.78
N ALA A 184 -1.45 13.16 9.33
CA ALA A 184 -2.44 13.59 8.35
C ALA A 184 -3.31 14.73 8.88
N LEU A 185 -3.85 14.59 10.09
CA LEU A 185 -4.68 15.60 10.72
C LEU A 185 -3.88 16.88 10.97
N ALA A 186 -2.65 16.76 11.47
CA ALA A 186 -1.77 17.92 11.69
C ALA A 186 -1.43 18.63 10.36
N GLY A 187 -1.11 17.89 9.30
CA GLY A 187 -0.89 18.46 7.97
C GLY A 187 -2.15 19.13 7.40
N TRP A 188 -3.33 18.60 7.71
CA TRP A 188 -4.61 19.14 7.27
C TRP A 188 -5.01 20.42 8.01
N LEU A 189 -4.74 20.49 9.31
CA LEU A 189 -5.08 21.64 10.16
C LEU A 189 -4.18 22.86 9.93
N ARG A 190 -3.02 22.70 9.29
CA ARG A 190 -2.13 23.82 8.94
C ARG A 190 -2.83 24.76 7.93
N PRO A 191 -3.15 26.01 8.30
CA PRO A 191 -3.68 27.00 7.36
C PRO A 191 -2.56 27.44 6.39
N GLY A 192 -2.87 27.66 5.11
CA GLY A 192 -2.03 28.51 4.25
C GLY A 192 -1.01 27.88 3.31
N GLN A 193 -1.02 26.58 3.04
CA GLN A 193 -0.29 26.01 1.89
C GLN A 193 -1.28 25.80 0.74
N THR A 194 -1.69 26.90 0.11
CA THR A 194 -2.43 26.88 -1.15
C THR A 194 -1.61 26.14 -2.18
N VAL A 195 -2.26 25.26 -2.94
CA VAL A 195 -1.68 24.62 -4.12
C VAL A 195 -1.26 25.77 -5.05
N GLU A 196 0.04 26.08 -5.14
CA GLU A 196 0.52 26.98 -6.18
C GLU A 196 0.11 26.37 -7.50
N HIS A 197 -0.80 27.05 -8.20
CA HIS A 197 -1.14 26.76 -9.59
C HIS A 197 0.12 27.05 -10.42
N ARG A 198 0.93 26.02 -10.67
CA ARG A 198 1.89 26.01 -11.78
C ARG A 198 1.42 25.00 -12.81
#